data_AF-G3A6J3-F1
#
_entry.id   AF-G3A6J3-F1
#
_cell.length_a   1.000
_cell.length_b   1.000
_cell.length_c   1.000
_cell.angle_alpha   90.00
_cell.angle_beta   90.00
_cell.angle_gamma   90.00
#
_symmetry.space_group_name_H-M   'P 1'
#
loop_
_entity.id
_entity.type
_entity.pdbx_description
1 polymer ?
#
loop_
_entity_poly.entity_id
_entity_poly.type
_entity_poly.pdbx_seq_one_letter_code
_entity_poly.pdbx_strand_id
1 'polypeptide(L)'
;MQAIISQFHASSKQGLEIIAGALGAFATAAADKVAKALRSPIAADPADEQYELDAKLWDSAPTVAVPKFAEFKQLEDVGHRFLATAEGLFVEVRRPWLHVIQPVAPLNGQTVRPPYGTVKPKVELAFERLGATFPMVRAFIEAARKAAPNEHAAWVVWDSRTGDLAYRELKITDASPGAISYDRPRLEDHESLVVDMHSHGALAAFFSEQDNRDDAGEVKISCVVGDLADGKTPSIQFRLCVLGMFLPLKVPADAVLGAAA
;
A
#
# COMPACT_ATOMS: atom_id res chain seq x y z
N MET A 1 -12.37 -58.15 -29.07
CA MET A 1 -11.47 -57.38 -28.19
C MET A 1 -11.64 -55.88 -28.37
N GLN A 2 -11.50 -55.34 -29.58
CA GLN A 2 -11.61 -53.89 -29.84
C GLN A 2 -12.96 -53.26 -29.43
N ALA A 3 -14.08 -53.95 -29.70
CA ALA A 3 -15.41 -53.49 -29.26
C ALA A 3 -15.54 -53.41 -27.72
N ILE A 4 -14.93 -54.34 -26.98
CA ILE A 4 -14.93 -54.37 -25.51
C ILE A 4 -14.08 -53.20 -24.97
N ILE A 5 -12.93 -52.93 -25.59
CA ILE A 5 -12.07 -51.79 -25.24
C ILE A 5 -12.79 -50.47 -25.49
N SER A 6 -13.44 -50.31 -26.65
CA SER A 6 -14.24 -49.11 -26.95
C SER A 6 -15.39 -48.91 -25.95
N GLN A 7 -16.07 -49.99 -25.58
CA GLN A 7 -17.12 -49.94 -24.57
C GLN A 7 -16.58 -49.54 -23.18
N PHE A 8 -15.43 -50.08 -22.77
CA PHE A 8 -14.76 -49.71 -21.53
C PHE A 8 -14.38 -48.22 -21.53
N HIS A 9 -13.75 -47.70 -22.58
CA HIS A 9 -13.40 -46.28 -22.68
C HIS A 9 -14.63 -45.37 -22.64
N ALA A 10 -15.71 -45.74 -23.33
CA ALA A 10 -16.95 -44.97 -23.31
C ALA A 10 -17.57 -44.91 -21.91
N SER A 11 -17.64 -46.05 -21.22
CA SER A 11 -18.15 -46.12 -19.84
C SER A 11 -17.25 -45.39 -18.85
N SER A 12 -15.92 -45.47 -18.99
CA SER A 12 -14.98 -44.71 -18.14
C SER A 12 -15.09 -43.21 -18.37
N LYS A 13 -15.20 -42.76 -19.63
CA LYS A 13 -15.39 -41.34 -19.97
C LYS A 13 -16.69 -40.80 -19.36
N GLN A 14 -17.78 -41.55 -19.53
CA GLN A 14 -19.07 -41.20 -18.94
C GLN A 14 -19.01 -41.13 -17.41
N GLY A 15 -18.32 -42.07 -16.77
CA GLY A 15 -18.09 -42.04 -15.33
C GLY A 15 -17.33 -40.79 -14.86
N LEU A 16 -16.28 -40.41 -15.59
CA LEU A 16 -15.51 -39.19 -15.30
C LEU A 16 -16.34 -37.92 -15.49
N GLU A 17 -17.17 -37.84 -16.53
CA GLU A 17 -18.07 -36.71 -16.77
C GLU A 17 -19.11 -36.56 -15.64
N ILE A 18 -19.67 -37.67 -15.17
CA ILE A 18 -20.60 -37.67 -14.03
C ILE A 18 -19.92 -37.18 -12.75
N ILE A 19 -18.70 -37.68 -12.47
CA ILE A 19 -17.94 -37.26 -11.28
C ILE A 19 -17.58 -35.77 -11.37
N ALA A 20 -17.12 -35.30 -12.53
CA ALA A 20 -16.80 -33.89 -12.74
C ALA A 20 -18.03 -32.99 -12.54
N GLY A 21 -19.19 -33.40 -13.08
CA GLY A 21 -20.45 -32.68 -12.87
C GLY A 21 -20.88 -32.64 -11.40
N ALA A 22 -20.79 -33.77 -10.69
CA ALA A 22 -21.10 -33.83 -9.26
C ALA A 22 -20.14 -32.98 -8.42
N LEU A 23 -18.85 -32.98 -8.75
CA LEU A 23 -17.84 -32.17 -8.07
C LEU A 23 -18.09 -30.67 -8.31
N GLY A 24 -18.45 -30.28 -9.54
CA GLY A 24 -18.82 -28.91 -9.87
C GLY A 24 -20.05 -28.43 -9.09
N ALA A 25 -21.12 -29.24 -9.07
CA ALA A 25 -22.33 -28.92 -8.31
C ALA A 25 -22.06 -28.81 -6.80
N PHE A 26 -21.22 -29.69 -6.24
CA PHE A 26 -20.80 -29.62 -4.85
C PHE A 26 -19.99 -28.35 -4.57
N ALA A 27 -19.04 -28.00 -5.43
CA ALA A 27 -18.22 -26.80 -5.28
C ALA A 27 -19.07 -25.52 -5.28
N THR A 28 -20.02 -25.41 -6.22
CA THR A 28 -20.97 -24.29 -6.27
C THR A 28 -21.84 -24.23 -5.01
N ALA A 29 -22.44 -25.36 -4.61
CA ALA A 29 -23.28 -25.39 -3.42
C ALA A 29 -22.51 -25.08 -2.13
N ALA A 30 -21.25 -25.51 -2.04
CA ALA A 30 -20.36 -25.19 -0.93
C ALA A 30 -20.03 -23.69 -0.92
N ALA A 31 -19.67 -23.10 -2.07
CA ALA A 31 -19.41 -21.68 -2.21
C ALA A 31 -20.64 -20.83 -1.82
N ASP A 32 -21.83 -21.18 -2.33
CA ASP A 32 -23.09 -20.51 -2.01
C ASP A 32 -23.43 -20.60 -0.52
N LYS A 33 -23.18 -21.76 0.10
CA LYS A 33 -23.43 -21.96 1.53
C LYS A 33 -22.45 -21.16 2.39
N VAL A 34 -21.19 -21.05 1.97
CA VAL A 34 -20.18 -20.21 2.62
C VAL A 34 -20.55 -18.73 2.46
N ALA A 35 -20.91 -18.28 1.26
CA ALA A 35 -21.34 -16.92 0.98
C ALA A 35 -22.60 -16.53 1.78
N LYS A 36 -23.58 -17.43 1.91
CA LYS A 36 -24.78 -17.21 2.75
C LYS A 36 -24.48 -17.24 4.25
N ALA A 37 -23.49 -18.02 4.68
CA ALA A 37 -23.08 -18.09 6.08
C ALA A 37 -22.27 -16.86 6.52
N LEU A 38 -21.49 -16.29 5.60
CA LEU A 38 -20.85 -15.00 5.76
C LEU A 38 -21.89 -13.91 5.51
N ARG A 39 -22.59 -13.47 6.55
CA ARG A 39 -23.44 -12.28 6.44
C ARG A 39 -22.58 -11.12 5.93
N SER A 40 -22.79 -10.71 4.68
CA SER A 40 -22.16 -9.50 4.16
C SER A 40 -22.58 -8.33 5.04
N PRO A 41 -21.64 -7.63 5.69
CA PRO A 41 -21.95 -6.56 6.64
C PRO A 41 -22.37 -5.25 5.94
N ILE A 42 -22.75 -5.33 4.67
CA ILE A 42 -23.21 -4.21 3.85
C ILE A 42 -24.68 -3.96 4.19
N ALA A 43 -24.97 -2.74 4.63
CA ALA A 43 -26.31 -2.32 5.01
C ALA A 43 -27.15 -1.91 3.77
N ALA A 44 -27.25 -2.81 2.79
CA ALA A 44 -28.04 -2.65 1.57
C ALA A 44 -28.88 -3.90 1.31
N ASP A 45 -29.98 -3.74 0.55
CA ASP A 45 -30.76 -4.88 0.08
C ASP A 45 -29.92 -5.65 -0.96
N PRO A 46 -29.66 -6.96 -0.78
CA PRO A 46 -28.96 -7.76 -1.77
C PRO A 46 -29.66 -7.83 -3.15
N ALA A 47 -30.94 -7.47 -3.23
CA ALA A 47 -31.67 -7.38 -4.50
C ALA A 47 -31.42 -6.07 -5.26
N ASP A 48 -30.72 -5.09 -4.68
CA ASP A 48 -30.38 -3.84 -5.35
C ASP A 48 -29.40 -4.08 -6.52
N GLU A 49 -29.66 -3.42 -7.66
CA GLU A 49 -28.85 -3.58 -8.88
C GLU A 49 -27.38 -3.16 -8.69
N GLN A 50 -27.09 -2.32 -7.70
CA GLN A 50 -25.73 -1.83 -7.40
C GLN A 50 -25.04 -2.62 -6.27
N TYR A 51 -25.71 -3.56 -5.61
CA TYR A 51 -25.17 -4.30 -4.47
C TYR A 51 -23.82 -4.98 -4.78
N GLU A 52 -23.68 -5.53 -5.99
CA GLU A 52 -22.44 -6.18 -6.44
C GLU A 52 -21.24 -5.22 -6.52
N LEU A 53 -21.47 -3.92 -6.71
CA LEU A 53 -20.41 -2.92 -6.66
C LEU A 53 -19.96 -2.69 -5.21
N ASP A 54 -20.91 -2.57 -4.28
CA ASP A 54 -20.61 -2.44 -2.84
C ASP A 54 -19.91 -3.68 -2.29
N ALA A 55 -20.31 -4.88 -2.74
CA ALA A 55 -19.65 -6.13 -2.40
C ALA A 55 -18.18 -6.15 -2.82
N LYS A 56 -17.89 -5.74 -4.07
CA LYS A 56 -16.50 -5.64 -4.56
C LYS A 56 -15.69 -4.57 -3.83
N LEU A 57 -16.30 -3.44 -3.51
CA LEU A 57 -15.66 -2.41 -2.68
C LEU A 57 -15.31 -2.95 -1.30
N TRP A 58 -16.25 -3.66 -0.66
CA TRP A 58 -16.04 -4.30 0.61
C TRP A 58 -14.89 -5.32 0.57
N ASP A 59 -14.86 -6.18 -0.45
CA ASP A 59 -13.80 -7.18 -0.62
C ASP A 59 -12.42 -6.54 -0.81
N SER A 60 -12.36 -5.37 -1.45
CA SER A 60 -11.10 -4.63 -1.65
C SER A 60 -10.55 -3.97 -0.40
N ALA A 61 -11.42 -3.58 0.54
CA ALA A 61 -11.09 -2.80 1.73
C ALA A 61 -12.03 -3.12 2.91
N PRO A 62 -12.04 -4.36 3.42
CA PRO A 62 -13.05 -4.80 4.37
C PRO A 62 -12.88 -4.10 5.72
N THR A 63 -13.98 -3.97 6.48
CA THR A 63 -13.91 -3.57 7.89
C THR A 63 -14.06 -4.78 8.80
N VAL A 64 -13.11 -5.01 9.70
CA VAL A 64 -13.13 -6.15 10.64
C VAL A 64 -13.09 -5.68 12.09
N ALA A 65 -13.80 -6.38 12.97
CA ALA A 65 -13.77 -6.09 14.40
C ALA A 65 -12.49 -6.67 15.04
N VAL A 66 -11.79 -5.87 15.83
CA VAL A 66 -10.66 -6.36 16.61
C VAL A 66 -11.17 -7.25 17.75
N PRO A 67 -10.63 -8.46 17.93
CA PRO A 67 -11.09 -9.37 18.97
C PRO A 67 -10.75 -8.80 20.37
N LYS A 68 -11.73 -8.85 21.28
CA LYS A 68 -11.53 -8.42 22.67
C LYS A 68 -10.84 -9.47 23.55
N PHE A 69 -11.05 -10.75 23.24
CA PHE A 69 -10.61 -11.88 24.07
C PHE A 69 -9.62 -12.80 23.37
N ALA A 70 -9.80 -13.03 22.06
CA ALA A 70 -8.86 -13.79 21.26
C ALA A 70 -7.68 -12.90 20.82
N GLU A 71 -6.59 -13.55 20.40
CA GLU A 71 -5.45 -12.85 19.83
C GLU A 71 -5.83 -12.15 18.51
N PHE A 72 -5.36 -10.92 18.33
CA PHE A 72 -5.54 -10.18 17.09
C PHE A 72 -4.62 -10.76 16.00
N LYS A 73 -5.23 -11.37 14.97
CA LYS A 73 -4.49 -11.82 13.79
C LYS A 73 -4.27 -10.66 12.83
N GLN A 74 -3.00 -10.31 12.63
CA GLN A 74 -2.55 -9.26 11.71
C GLN A 74 -2.78 -9.63 10.24
N LEU A 75 -2.80 -8.62 9.37
CA LEU A 75 -2.87 -8.80 7.93
C LEU A 75 -1.52 -9.36 7.40
N GLU A 76 -1.59 -10.55 6.81
CA GLU A 76 -0.42 -11.28 6.29
C GLU A 76 -0.17 -10.93 4.81
N ASP A 77 -1.24 -10.87 4.01
CA ASP A 77 -1.20 -10.61 2.58
C ASP A 77 -1.19 -9.11 2.23
N VAL A 78 -0.67 -8.78 1.05
CA VAL A 78 -0.70 -7.41 0.51
C VAL A 78 -2.15 -6.94 0.36
N GLY A 79 -2.46 -5.78 0.94
CA GLY A 79 -3.81 -5.26 0.94
C GLY A 79 -3.99 -4.20 2.00
N HIS A 80 -5.24 -3.87 2.29
CA HIS A 80 -5.60 -3.05 3.43
C HIS A 80 -6.98 -3.42 3.93
N ARG A 81 -7.23 -3.09 5.19
CA ARG A 81 -8.52 -3.25 5.83
C ARG A 81 -8.72 -2.19 6.91
N PHE A 82 -9.96 -1.88 7.21
CA PHE A 82 -10.31 -1.09 8.36
C PHE A 82 -10.51 -1.99 9.58
N LEU A 83 -10.08 -1.49 10.74
CA LEU A 83 -10.20 -2.18 12.02
C LEU A 83 -11.16 -1.39 12.91
N ALA A 84 -12.30 -1.98 13.26
CA ALA A 84 -13.18 -1.46 14.28
C ALA A 84 -12.66 -1.88 15.66
N THR A 85 -12.30 -0.91 16.49
CA THR A 85 -11.66 -1.13 17.79
C THR A 85 -12.47 -0.51 18.92
N ALA A 86 -12.11 -0.83 20.17
CA ALA A 86 -12.65 -0.16 21.35
C ALA A 86 -12.18 1.29 21.51
N GLU A 87 -11.25 1.75 20.66
CA GLU A 87 -10.62 3.07 20.67
C GLU A 87 -10.96 3.87 19.40
N GLY A 88 -11.82 3.34 18.53
CA GLY A 88 -12.23 3.98 17.28
C GLY A 88 -11.86 3.18 16.04
N LEU A 89 -11.87 3.84 14.90
CA LEU A 89 -11.55 3.24 13.60
C LEU A 89 -10.06 3.37 13.33
N PHE A 90 -9.44 2.26 12.92
CA PHE A 90 -8.05 2.20 12.49
C PHE A 90 -7.98 1.67 11.06
N VAL A 91 -6.86 1.91 10.39
CA VAL A 91 -6.51 1.27 9.11
C VAL A 91 -5.29 0.38 9.33
N GLU A 92 -5.31 -0.82 8.75
CA GLU A 92 -4.15 -1.69 8.63
C GLU A 92 -3.82 -1.87 7.15
N VAL A 93 -2.58 -1.56 6.78
CA VAL A 93 -2.10 -1.69 5.40
C VAL A 93 -0.85 -2.57 5.37
N ARG A 94 -0.81 -3.46 4.38
CA ARG A 94 0.32 -4.33 4.09
C ARG A 94 0.80 -4.09 2.65
N ARG A 95 2.10 -3.88 2.51
CA ARG A 95 2.86 -3.90 1.27
C ARG A 95 4.07 -4.83 1.45
N PRO A 96 4.74 -5.27 0.37
CA PRO A 96 5.92 -6.12 0.51
C PRO A 96 7.01 -5.56 1.44
N TRP A 97 7.10 -4.23 1.56
CA TRP A 97 8.07 -3.54 2.40
C TRP A 97 7.49 -2.85 3.65
N LEU A 98 6.15 -2.80 3.83
CA LEU A 98 5.49 -2.02 4.88
C LEU A 98 4.39 -2.81 5.57
N HIS A 99 4.35 -2.74 6.90
CA HIS A 99 3.16 -3.06 7.68
C HIS A 99 2.83 -1.92 8.63
N VAL A 100 1.68 -1.29 8.41
CA VAL A 100 1.26 -0.10 9.16
C VAL A 100 -0.12 -0.29 9.75
N ILE A 101 -0.31 0.13 11.00
CA ILE A 101 -1.60 0.22 11.69
C ILE A 101 -1.70 1.64 12.25
N GLN A 102 -2.71 2.41 11.89
CA GLN A 102 -2.86 3.81 12.34
C GLN A 102 -4.31 4.15 12.67
N PRO A 103 -4.56 5.01 13.67
CA PRO A 103 -5.90 5.49 13.97
C PRO A 103 -6.38 6.44 12.88
N VAL A 104 -7.58 6.18 12.35
CA VAL A 104 -8.26 7.04 11.37
C VAL A 104 -9.22 7.98 12.08
N ALA A 105 -10.01 7.44 13.01
CA ALA A 105 -11.00 8.19 13.78
C ALA A 105 -10.99 7.69 15.24
N PRO A 106 -10.10 8.22 16.10
CA PRO A 106 -10.01 7.82 17.49
C PRO A 106 -11.22 8.32 18.30
N LEU A 107 -11.69 7.49 19.23
CA LEU A 107 -12.72 7.88 20.20
C LEU A 107 -12.05 8.60 21.38
N ASN A 108 -12.63 9.72 21.80
CA ASN A 108 -12.09 10.61 22.84
C ASN A 108 -12.62 10.29 24.26
N GLY A 109 -13.23 9.12 24.47
CA GLY A 109 -13.74 8.68 25.78
C GLY A 109 -15.04 9.33 26.24
N GLN A 110 -15.62 10.27 25.47
CA GLN A 110 -16.94 10.89 25.75
C GLN A 110 -18.07 10.26 24.92
N THR A 111 -17.83 9.09 24.34
CA THR A 111 -18.73 8.42 23.40
C THR A 111 -18.99 6.97 23.81
N VAL A 112 -20.01 6.36 23.21
CA VAL A 112 -20.29 4.94 23.40
C VAL A 112 -19.09 4.13 22.90
N ARG A 113 -18.52 3.31 23.79
CA ARG A 113 -17.35 2.48 23.48
C ARG A 113 -17.78 1.17 22.83
N PRO A 114 -17.33 0.84 21.60
CA PRO A 114 -17.59 -0.46 20.99
C PRO A 114 -17.04 -1.61 21.86
N PRO A 115 -17.74 -2.75 21.95
CA PRO A 115 -17.32 -3.88 22.79
C PRO A 115 -16.19 -4.73 22.17
N TYR A 116 -15.31 -4.12 21.35
CA TYR A 116 -14.22 -4.76 20.63
C TYR A 116 -12.90 -4.74 21.44
N GLY A 117 -11.83 -5.27 20.86
CA GLY A 117 -10.47 -5.17 21.40
C GLY A 117 -9.77 -3.87 21.01
N THR A 118 -8.53 -3.72 21.45
CA THR A 118 -7.65 -2.59 21.12
C THR A 118 -6.45 -3.05 20.29
N VAL A 119 -5.87 -2.14 19.50
CA VAL A 119 -4.62 -2.36 18.77
C VAL A 119 -3.72 -1.14 18.95
N LYS A 120 -2.41 -1.36 18.92
CA LYS A 120 -1.45 -0.25 18.99
C LYS A 120 -1.13 0.25 17.58
N PRO A 121 -0.93 1.56 17.40
CA PRO A 121 -0.32 2.08 16.19
C PRO A 121 1.02 1.38 15.92
N LYS A 122 1.28 1.07 14.66
CA LYS A 122 2.44 0.31 14.19
C LYS A 122 2.93 0.91 12.88
N VAL A 123 4.25 0.97 12.72
CA VAL A 123 4.92 1.17 11.43
C VAL A 123 6.13 0.24 11.44
N GLU A 124 6.13 -0.75 10.56
CA GLU A 124 7.22 -1.72 10.42
C GLU A 124 7.67 -1.75 8.96
N LEU A 125 8.98 -1.63 8.75
CA LEU A 125 9.62 -1.61 7.44
C LEU A 125 10.41 -2.90 7.26
N ALA A 126 10.32 -3.53 6.09
CA ALA A 126 11.06 -4.76 5.80
C ALA A 126 12.58 -4.55 5.79
N PHE A 127 13.04 -3.33 5.50
CA PHE A 127 14.43 -2.90 5.56
C PHE A 127 14.80 -2.25 6.91
N GLU A 128 14.06 -2.58 7.97
CA GLU A 128 14.22 -2.17 9.37
C GLU A 128 14.00 -0.67 9.64
N ARG A 129 14.81 0.21 9.06
CA ARG A 129 14.85 1.64 9.37
C ARG A 129 14.88 2.46 8.11
N LEU A 130 14.20 3.62 8.15
CA LEU A 130 14.23 4.61 7.07
C LEU A 130 15.66 5.01 6.65
N GLY A 131 16.63 4.95 7.56
CA GLY A 131 18.03 5.23 7.26
C GLY A 131 18.65 4.39 6.13
N ALA A 132 18.09 3.21 5.83
CA ALA A 132 18.52 2.39 4.70
C ALA A 132 18.33 3.09 3.34
N THR A 133 17.42 4.06 3.24
CA THR A 133 17.17 4.83 2.00
C THR A 133 18.08 6.06 1.85
N PHE A 134 18.77 6.49 2.91
CA PHE A 134 19.54 7.74 2.91
C PHE A 134 20.67 7.79 1.87
N PRO A 135 21.40 6.71 1.55
CA PRO A 135 22.35 6.72 0.44
C PRO A 135 21.70 7.09 -0.90
N MET A 136 20.49 6.58 -1.18
CA MET A 136 19.73 6.91 -2.39
C MET A 136 19.22 8.35 -2.36
N VAL A 137 18.80 8.84 -1.19
CA VAL A 137 18.41 10.25 -1.03
C VAL A 137 19.59 11.19 -1.27
N ARG A 138 20.80 10.84 -0.82
CA ARG A 138 22.01 11.62 -1.13
C ARG A 138 22.34 11.61 -2.63
N ALA A 139 22.21 10.45 -3.29
CA ALA A 139 22.36 10.36 -4.75
C ALA A 139 21.33 11.24 -5.48
N PHE A 140 20.08 11.24 -4.99
CA PHE A 140 19.03 12.11 -5.51
C PHE A 140 19.37 13.60 -5.33
N ILE A 141 19.85 14.02 -4.16
CA ILE A 141 20.25 15.42 -3.90
C ILE A 141 21.29 15.89 -4.92
N GLU A 142 22.30 15.07 -5.22
CA GLU A 142 23.32 15.40 -6.21
C GLU A 142 22.77 15.51 -7.64
N ALA A 143 21.81 14.65 -8.01
CA ALA A 143 21.11 14.75 -9.29
C ALA A 143 20.23 16.01 -9.36
N ALA A 144 19.46 16.29 -8.29
CA ALA A 144 18.57 17.43 -8.20
C ALA A 144 19.32 18.77 -8.22
N ARG A 145 20.53 18.85 -7.64
CA ARG A 145 21.40 20.03 -7.75
C ARG A 145 21.79 20.35 -9.19
N LYS A 146 22.05 19.32 -10.00
CA LYS A 146 22.38 19.49 -11.43
C LYS A 146 21.17 19.92 -12.26
N ALA A 147 19.97 19.56 -11.84
CA ALA A 147 18.72 19.94 -12.49
C ALA A 147 18.21 21.34 -12.06
N ALA A 148 18.67 21.85 -10.92
CA ALA A 148 18.29 23.17 -10.42
C ALA A 148 18.55 24.27 -11.48
N PRO A 149 17.65 25.26 -11.63
CA PRO A 149 16.56 25.61 -10.73
C PRO A 149 15.26 24.81 -10.93
N ASN A 150 15.20 23.91 -11.93
CA ASN A 150 14.02 23.10 -12.18
C ASN A 150 13.92 21.94 -11.19
N GLU A 151 12.71 21.46 -10.98
CA GLU A 151 12.44 20.27 -10.18
C GLU A 151 13.01 19.01 -10.85
N HIS A 152 13.42 18.04 -10.03
CA HIS A 152 13.84 16.70 -10.45
C HIS A 152 13.08 15.65 -9.65
N ALA A 153 12.95 14.43 -10.18
CA ALA A 153 12.28 13.34 -9.49
C ALA A 153 12.98 11.98 -9.64
N ALA A 154 12.89 11.17 -8.60
CA ALA A 154 13.45 9.83 -8.56
C ALA A 154 12.69 8.95 -7.56
N TRP A 155 12.78 7.63 -7.74
CA TRP A 155 12.22 6.64 -6.84
C TRP A 155 13.28 5.87 -6.09
N VAL A 156 12.90 5.36 -4.91
CA VAL A 156 13.50 4.19 -4.29
C VAL A 156 12.51 3.04 -4.39
N VAL A 157 12.96 1.92 -4.97
CA VAL A 157 12.17 0.72 -5.22
C VAL A 157 12.69 -0.42 -4.35
N TRP A 158 11.80 -1.25 -3.83
CA TRP A 158 12.09 -2.48 -3.11
C TRP A 158 11.95 -3.69 -4.03
N ASP A 159 12.93 -4.59 -4.05
CA ASP A 159 12.81 -5.93 -4.67
C ASP A 159 12.50 -6.97 -3.60
N SER A 160 11.29 -7.52 -3.61
CA SER A 160 10.83 -8.53 -2.65
C SER A 160 11.52 -9.89 -2.76
N ARG A 161 12.25 -10.18 -3.85
CA ARG A 161 13.01 -11.42 -4.02
C ARG A 161 14.36 -11.35 -3.34
N THR A 162 15.02 -10.19 -3.42
CA THR A 162 16.37 -10.00 -2.85
C THR A 162 16.35 -9.32 -1.49
N GLY A 163 15.30 -8.54 -1.20
CA GLY A 163 15.23 -7.69 -0.01
C GLY A 163 16.06 -6.42 -0.13
N ASP A 164 16.35 -5.97 -1.35
CA ASP A 164 17.19 -4.80 -1.60
C ASP A 164 16.38 -3.56 -1.96
N LEU A 165 16.96 -2.40 -1.66
CA LEU A 165 16.50 -1.10 -2.10
C LEU A 165 17.33 -0.63 -3.30
N ALA A 166 16.68 -0.14 -4.35
CA ALA A 166 17.31 0.38 -5.55
C ALA A 166 16.89 1.81 -5.85
N TYR A 167 17.86 2.68 -6.15
CA TYR A 167 17.60 4.01 -6.69
C TYR A 167 17.20 3.92 -8.16
N ARG A 168 16.14 4.64 -8.56
CA ARG A 168 15.66 4.68 -9.94
C ARG A 168 15.35 6.11 -10.35
N GLU A 169 16.12 6.63 -11.28
CA GLU A 169 15.89 7.94 -11.85
C GLU A 169 14.66 7.91 -12.77
N LEU A 170 13.82 8.95 -12.70
CA LEU A 170 12.62 9.05 -13.53
C LEU A 170 12.91 9.80 -14.82
N LYS A 171 12.21 9.40 -15.88
CA LYS A 171 12.27 10.12 -17.14
C LYS A 171 11.36 11.34 -17.06
N ILE A 172 11.97 12.50 -16.84
CA ILE A 172 11.29 13.78 -16.77
C ILE A 172 10.79 14.19 -18.17
N THR A 173 9.50 14.49 -18.28
CA THR A 173 8.86 14.90 -19.54
C THR A 173 8.71 16.41 -19.64
N ASP A 174 8.46 17.08 -18.51
CA ASP A 174 8.45 18.53 -18.38
C ASP A 174 8.89 18.91 -16.96
N ALA A 175 9.63 20.01 -16.83
CA ALA A 175 10.06 20.50 -15.53
C ALA A 175 10.22 22.02 -15.53
N SER A 176 9.69 22.62 -14.48
CA SER A 176 9.84 24.03 -14.12
C SER A 176 10.32 24.14 -12.67
N PRO A 177 10.57 25.34 -12.14
CA PRO A 177 10.91 25.51 -10.72
C PRO A 177 9.79 25.23 -9.71
N GLY A 178 8.55 24.96 -10.15
CA GLY A 178 7.42 24.73 -9.25
C GLY A 178 6.41 23.70 -9.75
N ALA A 179 6.79 22.90 -10.74
CA ALA A 179 6.02 21.79 -11.26
C ALA A 179 6.92 20.86 -12.05
N ILE A 180 6.67 19.57 -11.93
CA ILE A 180 7.34 18.51 -12.67
C ILE A 180 6.32 17.52 -13.23
N SER A 181 6.60 17.00 -14.41
CA SER A 181 5.91 15.87 -15.02
C SER A 181 6.93 14.83 -15.44
N TYR A 182 6.63 13.56 -15.21
CA TYR A 182 7.54 12.47 -15.51
C TYR A 182 6.79 11.19 -15.84
N ASP A 183 7.45 10.33 -16.62
CA ASP A 183 6.94 9.00 -16.91
C ASP A 183 7.13 8.13 -15.66
N ARG A 184 6.02 7.67 -15.07
CA ARG A 184 6.04 6.69 -13.98
C ARG A 184 6.34 5.30 -14.56
N PRO A 185 7.53 4.71 -14.29
CA PRO A 185 7.87 3.42 -14.86
C PRO A 185 6.95 2.32 -14.30
N ARG A 186 6.60 1.36 -15.14
CA ARG A 186 5.94 0.14 -14.69
C ARG A 186 6.93 -0.66 -13.84
N LEU A 187 6.56 -0.93 -12.60
CA LEU A 187 7.31 -1.83 -11.72
C LEU A 187 6.95 -3.28 -12.06
N GLU A 188 7.93 -4.17 -11.93
CA GLU A 188 7.71 -5.61 -12.02
C GLU A 188 6.91 -6.12 -10.80
N ASP A 189 6.32 -7.31 -10.89
CA ASP A 189 5.43 -7.84 -9.83
C ASP A 189 6.11 -7.99 -8.46
N HIS A 190 7.43 -8.16 -8.44
CA HIS A 190 8.23 -8.27 -7.22
C HIS A 190 8.77 -6.92 -6.74
N GLU A 191 8.60 -5.86 -7.53
CA GLU A 191 9.06 -4.52 -7.21
C GLU A 191 7.95 -3.72 -6.52
N SER A 192 8.34 -2.80 -5.65
CA SER A 192 7.39 -1.90 -4.99
C SER A 192 8.01 -0.53 -4.78
N LEU A 193 7.26 0.52 -5.11
CA LEU A 193 7.65 1.90 -4.78
C LEU A 193 7.71 2.04 -3.25
N VAL A 194 8.87 2.48 -2.75
CA VAL A 194 9.10 2.76 -1.32
C VAL A 194 9.12 4.25 -1.09
N VAL A 195 10.02 4.97 -1.77
CA VAL A 195 10.19 6.40 -1.62
C VAL A 195 9.97 7.07 -2.97
N ASP A 196 9.05 8.03 -3.03
CA ASP A 196 8.88 8.93 -4.16
C ASP A 196 9.51 10.28 -3.80
N MET A 197 10.51 10.70 -4.57
CA MET A 197 11.32 11.87 -4.29
C MET A 197 11.12 12.91 -5.38
N HIS A 198 10.90 14.16 -4.98
CA HIS A 198 11.02 15.31 -5.86
C HIS A 198 11.74 16.48 -5.19
N SER A 199 12.20 17.45 -5.99
CA SER A 199 12.91 18.62 -5.49
C SER A 199 12.17 19.92 -5.79
N HIS A 200 12.43 20.98 -5.00
CA HIS A 200 11.89 22.34 -5.22
C HIS A 200 12.98 23.36 -5.62
N GLY A 201 14.11 22.88 -6.17
CA GLY A 201 15.22 23.74 -6.58
C GLY A 201 15.71 24.66 -5.44
N ALA A 202 15.53 25.97 -5.60
CA ALA A 202 16.00 26.99 -4.66
C ALA A 202 15.08 27.20 -3.43
N LEU A 203 13.84 26.72 -3.48
CA LEU A 203 12.89 26.83 -2.37
C LEU A 203 13.17 25.75 -1.32
N ALA A 204 12.76 26.00 -0.07
CA ALA A 204 12.85 25.00 0.98
C ALA A 204 11.92 23.80 0.69
N ALA A 205 12.24 22.64 1.26
CA ALA A 205 11.38 21.46 1.20
C ALA A 205 10.07 21.71 1.96
N PHE A 206 8.94 21.48 1.31
CA PHE A 206 7.60 21.43 1.91
C PHE A 206 6.68 20.59 1.02
N PHE A 207 5.54 20.16 1.55
CA PHE A 207 4.48 19.52 0.75
C PHE A 207 3.38 20.54 0.44
N SER A 208 3.10 20.74 -0.83
CA SER A 208 2.04 21.60 -1.36
C SER A 208 0.68 20.90 -1.40
N GLU A 209 -0.37 21.65 -1.75
CA GLU A 209 -1.69 21.07 -2.00
C GLU A 209 -1.72 20.16 -3.23
N GLN A 210 -0.85 20.41 -4.22
CA GLN A 210 -0.69 19.52 -5.38
C GLN A 210 -0.11 18.18 -4.93
N ASP A 211 0.96 18.21 -4.13
CA ASP A 211 1.57 16.99 -3.58
C ASP A 211 0.57 16.19 -2.74
N ASN A 212 -0.28 16.88 -1.97
CA ASN A 212 -1.34 16.23 -1.19
C ASN A 212 -2.35 15.51 -2.08
N ARG A 213 -2.73 16.10 -3.23
CA ARG A 213 -3.65 15.46 -4.17
C ARG A 213 -3.01 14.26 -4.85
N ASP A 214 -1.74 14.38 -5.24
CA ASP A 214 -1.01 13.30 -5.91
C ASP A 214 -0.76 12.11 -4.96
N ASP A 215 -0.55 12.37 -3.67
CA ASP A 215 -0.32 11.33 -2.66
C ASP A 215 -1.60 10.73 -2.05
N ALA A 216 -2.78 11.29 -2.33
CA ALA A 216 -4.02 10.97 -1.61
C ALA A 216 -4.46 9.50 -1.74
N GLY A 217 -4.08 8.80 -2.81
CA GLY A 217 -4.40 7.38 -3.00
C GLY A 217 -3.25 6.43 -2.68
N GLU A 218 -2.05 6.94 -2.39
CA GLU A 218 -0.84 6.13 -2.42
C GLU A 218 -0.44 5.58 -1.05
N VAL A 219 0.33 4.50 -1.08
CA VAL A 219 0.98 3.92 0.10
C VAL A 219 2.48 3.88 -0.18
N LYS A 220 3.17 4.94 0.25
CA LYS A 220 4.58 5.20 -0.02
C LYS A 220 5.15 6.17 1.01
N ILE A 221 6.45 6.34 1.00
CA ILE A 221 7.11 7.46 1.67
C ILE A 221 7.32 8.54 0.62
N SER A 222 6.83 9.75 0.87
CA SER A 222 7.16 10.90 0.02
C SER A 222 8.31 11.67 0.65
N CYS A 223 9.24 12.14 -0.18
CA CYS A 223 10.42 12.88 0.24
C CYS A 223 10.62 14.11 -0.65
N VAL A 224 10.57 15.29 -0.06
CA VAL A 224 10.86 16.55 -0.77
C VAL A 224 12.22 17.06 -0.35
N VAL A 225 13.01 17.48 -1.33
CA VAL A 225 14.30 18.12 -1.11
C VAL A 225 14.28 19.56 -1.65
N GLY A 226 14.73 20.51 -0.84
CA GLY A 226 14.83 21.92 -1.20
C GLY A 226 16.17 22.53 -0.84
N ASP A 227 16.28 23.85 -0.99
CA ASP A 227 17.49 24.65 -0.73
C ASP A 227 18.73 24.13 -1.49
N LEU A 228 18.56 23.83 -2.79
CA LEU A 228 19.60 23.23 -3.63
C LEU A 228 20.57 24.23 -4.27
N ALA A 229 20.48 25.52 -3.91
CA ALA A 229 21.46 26.52 -4.36
C ALA A 229 22.87 26.22 -3.82
N ASP A 230 23.89 26.63 -4.58
CA ASP A 230 25.29 26.41 -4.24
C ASP A 230 25.64 26.90 -2.83
N GLY A 231 26.35 26.07 -2.07
CA GLY A 231 26.81 26.38 -0.71
C GLY A 231 25.72 26.30 0.37
N LYS A 232 24.46 25.98 0.04
CA LYS A 232 23.42 25.74 1.04
C LYS A 232 23.35 24.27 1.46
N THR A 233 23.00 24.07 2.73
CA THR A 233 22.58 22.76 3.24
C THR A 233 21.15 22.48 2.75
N PRO A 234 20.92 21.36 2.04
CA PRO A 234 19.59 21.01 1.57
C PRO A 234 18.60 20.84 2.72
N SER A 235 17.38 21.38 2.56
CA SER A 235 16.26 21.05 3.43
C SER A 235 15.58 19.77 2.93
N ILE A 236 15.12 18.92 3.84
CA ILE A 236 14.56 17.60 3.52
C ILE A 236 13.31 17.39 4.38
N GLN A 237 12.20 16.98 3.75
CA GLN A 237 10.99 16.58 4.45
C GLN A 237 10.55 15.18 4.01
N PHE A 238 10.14 14.37 4.98
CA PHE A 238 9.57 13.04 4.74
C PHE A 238 8.16 12.95 5.31
N ARG A 239 7.29 12.22 4.62
CA ARG A 239 6.02 11.74 5.16
C ARG A 239 5.74 10.31 4.72
N LEU A 240 5.06 9.55 5.56
CA LEU A 240 4.44 8.30 5.16
C LEU A 240 3.01 8.60 4.70
N CYS A 241 2.72 8.26 3.45
CA CYS A 241 1.40 8.33 2.85
C CYS A 241 0.69 6.98 3.03
N VAL A 242 -0.52 7.00 3.58
CA VAL A 242 -1.33 5.81 3.84
C VAL A 242 -2.76 6.11 3.41
N LEU A 243 -3.06 5.91 2.13
CA LEU A 243 -4.43 6.03 1.58
C LEU A 243 -5.09 7.38 1.94
N GLY A 244 -4.34 8.47 1.78
CA GLY A 244 -4.80 9.84 2.05
C GLY A 244 -4.48 10.36 3.45
N MET A 245 -4.00 9.50 4.35
CA MET A 245 -3.39 9.93 5.60
C MET A 245 -1.91 10.30 5.37
N PHE A 246 -1.49 11.46 5.88
CA PHE A 246 -0.10 11.92 5.83
C PHE A 246 0.49 11.92 7.23
N LEU A 247 1.45 11.03 7.48
CA LEU A 247 2.18 10.96 8.75
C LEU A 247 3.55 11.62 8.58
N PRO A 248 3.81 12.78 9.19
CA PRO A 248 5.13 13.39 9.13
C PRO A 248 6.20 12.48 9.75
N LEU A 249 7.27 12.20 9.00
CA LEU A 249 8.42 11.45 9.49
C LEU A 249 9.51 12.44 9.87
N LYS A 250 9.73 12.61 11.18
CA LYS A 250 10.73 13.54 11.70
C LYS A 250 12.14 12.97 11.51
N VAL A 251 12.75 13.32 10.37
CA VAL A 251 14.14 12.98 10.04
C VAL A 251 14.96 14.26 10.00
N PRO A 252 15.92 14.42 10.93
CA PRO A 252 16.89 15.50 10.86
C PRO A 252 17.73 15.43 9.58
N ALA A 253 17.99 16.58 8.92
CA ALA A 253 18.72 16.59 7.64
C ALA A 253 20.16 16.07 7.77
N ASP A 254 20.82 16.32 8.90
CA ASP A 254 22.14 15.78 9.27
C ASP A 254 22.15 14.25 9.35
N ALA A 255 21.05 13.62 9.75
CA ALA A 255 20.93 12.16 9.71
C ALA A 255 21.00 11.61 8.27
N VAL A 256 20.49 12.37 7.29
CA VAL A 256 20.51 12.00 5.87
C VAL A 256 21.85 12.33 5.23
N LEU A 257 22.34 13.55 5.46
CA LEU A 257 23.55 14.07 4.82
C LEU A 257 24.83 13.48 5.44
N GLY A 258 24.73 12.96 6.66
CA GLY A 258 25.89 12.68 7.51
C GLY A 258 26.30 13.93 8.28
N ALA A 259 26.94 13.75 9.44
CA ALA A 259 27.55 14.87 10.15
C ALA A 259 28.59 15.53 9.21
N ALA A 260 28.50 16.86 9.05
CA ALA A 260 29.61 17.61 8.47
C ALA A 260 30.84 17.35 9.37
N ALA A 261 31.86 16.72 8.81
CA ALA A 261 33.15 16.56 9.47
C ALA A 261 33.85 17.92 9.62
#